data_AF-A0A150PFM8-F1
#
_entry.id   AF-A0A150PFM8-F1
#
_cell.length_a   1.000
_cell.length_b   1.000
_cell.length_c   1.000
_cell.angle_alpha   90.00
_cell.angle_beta   90.00
_cell.angle_gamma   90.00
#
_symmetry.space_group_name_H-M   'P 1'
#
loop_
_entity.id
_entity.type
_entity.pdbx_description
1 polymer ?
#
loop_
_entity_poly.entity_id
_entity_poly.type
_entity_poly.pdbx_seq_one_letter_code
_entity_poly.pdbx_strand_id
1 'polypeptide(L)'
;MSLVATMTSCSNCGAPLSVKSEQRYVICIFCNANLFVERPATGAAVAQIRAQTISKDDIERVKQLLVDGKRDEAVDHYARAASVPRDEAVRAVENVSLSAYWTLIRHMPINGFGFLLHAVFIFGGAGLAAWAGRQAVESLAYLLLVVAAGLFAILQLARFLRHVASTWVASFGSLGRARVLRCSVVRQFAEQDSYLVVALFEVVPDDGSPTFVDQETLLVSEEGLRKLSAGNVVRVRFDGRRELVFPVKPVTVLETAA
;
A
#
# COMPACT_ATOMS: atom_id res chain seq x y z
N MET A 1 15.35 16.51 2.88
CA MET A 1 16.30 15.57 2.23
C MET A 1 15.50 14.69 1.29
N SER A 2 15.56 14.96 -0.01
CA SER A 2 14.84 14.18 -1.03
C SER A 2 15.45 12.79 -1.18
N LEU A 3 14.76 11.76 -0.70
CA LEU A 3 14.99 10.38 -1.09
C LEU A 3 14.51 10.24 -2.54
N VAL A 4 15.41 10.43 -3.50
CA VAL A 4 15.13 10.06 -4.89
C VAL A 4 15.07 8.53 -4.94
N ALA A 5 13.87 7.97 -4.84
CA ALA A 5 13.63 6.59 -5.18
C ALA A 5 13.85 6.45 -6.69
N THR A 6 14.92 5.76 -7.10
CA THR A 6 15.08 5.41 -8.51
C THR A 6 14.00 4.38 -8.84
N MET A 7 13.00 4.75 -9.63
CA MET A 7 12.03 3.78 -10.15
C MET A 7 12.75 2.92 -11.20
N THR A 8 12.99 1.66 -10.84
CA THR A 8 13.53 0.65 -11.75
C THR A 8 12.48 -0.41 -12.01
N SER A 9 12.45 -1.01 -13.19
CA SER A 9 11.53 -2.10 -13.49
C SER A 9 12.09 -3.45 -13.04
N CYS A 10 11.20 -4.35 -12.62
CA CYS A 10 11.53 -5.74 -12.32
C CYS A 10 11.99 -6.44 -13.60
N SER A 11 13.21 -6.99 -13.59
CA SER A 11 13.76 -7.71 -14.74
C SER A 11 12.99 -8.99 -15.10
N ASN A 12 12.19 -9.54 -14.17
CA ASN A 12 11.38 -10.73 -14.42
C ASN A 12 9.97 -10.43 -14.97
N CYS A 13 9.31 -9.35 -14.53
CA CYS A 13 7.91 -9.10 -14.89
C CYS A 13 7.58 -7.69 -15.40
N GLY A 14 8.56 -6.79 -15.43
CA GLY A 14 8.44 -5.41 -15.88
C GLY A 14 7.78 -4.45 -14.88
N ALA A 15 7.30 -4.93 -13.73
CA ALA A 15 6.61 -4.10 -12.74
C ALA A 15 7.53 -3.04 -12.11
N PRO A 16 7.02 -1.85 -11.76
CA PRO A 16 7.83 -0.83 -11.09
C PRO A 16 8.30 -1.32 -9.71
N LEU A 17 9.54 -1.00 -9.37
CA LEU A 17 10.16 -1.29 -8.08
C LEU A 17 10.67 0.00 -7.46
N SER A 18 10.32 0.21 -6.18
CA SER A 18 10.92 1.25 -5.38
C SER A 18 12.20 0.73 -4.72
N VAL A 19 13.36 1.18 -5.18
CA VAL A 19 14.66 0.75 -4.64
C VAL A 19 15.31 1.92 -3.89
N LYS A 20 15.59 1.73 -2.59
CA LYS A 20 16.34 2.71 -1.79
C LYS A 20 17.82 2.72 -2.18
N SER A 21 18.52 3.84 -1.99
CA SER A 21 19.93 4.05 -2.41
C SER A 21 20.97 3.07 -1.81
N GLU A 22 20.65 2.37 -0.72
CA GLU A 22 21.57 1.42 -0.08
C GLU A 22 21.10 -0.04 -0.19
N GLN A 23 20.00 -0.28 -0.90
CA GLN A 23 19.38 -1.60 -0.95
C GLN A 23 20.03 -2.45 -2.04
N ARG A 24 20.47 -3.65 -1.64
CA ARG A 24 21.05 -4.69 -2.51
C ARG A 24 20.07 -5.80 -2.87
N TYR A 25 19.02 -5.99 -2.08
CA TYR A 25 18.03 -7.05 -2.29
C TYR A 25 16.63 -6.48 -2.26
N VAL A 26 15.83 -6.82 -3.26
CA VAL A 26 14.45 -6.34 -3.42
C VAL A 26 13.58 -7.53 -3.82
N ILE A 27 12.41 -7.63 -3.21
CA ILE A 27 11.42 -8.64 -3.57
C ILE A 27 10.35 -7.96 -4.41
N CYS A 28 10.08 -8.48 -5.60
CA CYS A 28 9.00 -7.97 -6.44
C CYS A 28 7.66 -8.50 -5.95
N ILE A 29 6.76 -7.60 -5.54
CA ILE A 29 5.43 -7.98 -5.04
C ILE A 29 4.56 -8.68 -6.10
N PHE A 30 4.76 -8.39 -7.39
CA PHE A 30 3.90 -8.92 -8.46
C PHE A 30 4.24 -10.33 -8.92
N CYS A 31 5.54 -10.68 -9.00
CA CYS A 31 5.97 -11.96 -9.55
C CYS A 31 6.70 -12.87 -8.55
N ASN A 32 6.78 -12.46 -7.28
CA ASN A 32 7.49 -13.16 -6.22
C ASN A 32 8.98 -13.39 -6.54
N ALA A 33 9.57 -12.61 -7.44
CA ALA A 33 11.00 -12.72 -7.75
C ALA A 33 11.83 -12.02 -6.67
N ASN A 34 12.86 -12.70 -6.19
CA ASN A 34 13.93 -12.07 -5.43
C ASN A 34 14.96 -11.48 -6.40
N LEU A 35 15.34 -10.23 -6.17
CA LEU A 35 16.17 -9.46 -7.09
C LEU A 35 17.36 -8.88 -6.34
N PHE A 36 18.55 -9.09 -6.92
CA PHE A 36 19.79 -8.45 -6.51
C PHE A 36 20.02 -7.18 -7.31
N VAL A 37 20.33 -6.09 -6.63
CA VAL A 37 20.54 -4.75 -7.17
C VAL A 37 22.04 -4.46 -7.18
N GLU A 38 22.65 -4.57 -8.35
CA GLU A 38 24.06 -4.32 -8.58
C GLU A 38 24.29 -2.84 -8.95
N ARG A 39 24.88 -2.11 -7.99
CA ARG A 39 25.45 -0.75 -8.06
C ARG A 39 26.81 -0.66 -8.78
N PRO A 40 26.99 -0.18 -10.04
CA PRO A 40 28.34 0.09 -10.53
C PRO A 40 29.02 1.17 -9.67
N ALA A 41 30.32 1.00 -9.37
CA ALA A 41 31.09 1.88 -8.49
C ALA A 41 31.32 3.30 -9.05
N THR A 42 30.98 3.56 -10.32
CA THR A 42 31.26 4.82 -11.01
C THR A 42 30.09 5.26 -11.88
N GLY A 43 29.40 6.34 -11.49
CA GLY A 43 28.66 7.25 -12.37
C GLY A 43 27.47 6.72 -13.21
N ALA A 44 27.21 5.41 -13.25
CA ALA A 44 26.10 4.84 -14.00
C ALA A 44 24.78 4.97 -13.23
N ALA A 45 23.79 5.61 -13.85
CA ALA A 45 22.49 5.91 -13.25
C ALA A 45 21.57 4.69 -13.05
N VAL A 46 21.94 3.52 -13.58
CA VAL A 46 21.05 2.35 -13.66
C VAL A 46 21.67 1.18 -12.91
N ALA A 47 21.03 0.77 -11.81
CA ALA A 47 21.37 -0.46 -11.12
C ALA A 47 21.00 -1.67 -12.00
N GLN A 48 21.93 -2.61 -12.18
CA GLN A 48 21.60 -3.87 -12.85
C GLN A 48 20.81 -4.76 -11.86
N ILE A 49 19.68 -5.30 -12.31
CA ILE A 49 18.79 -6.10 -11.47
C ILE A 49 18.84 -7.56 -11.92
N ARG A 50 19.45 -8.42 -11.11
CA ARG A 50 19.57 -9.86 -11.40
C ARG A 50 18.62 -10.66 -10.53
N ALA A 51 17.89 -11.60 -11.12
CA ALA A 51 17.08 -12.53 -10.34
C ALA A 51 17.99 -13.46 -9.54
N GLN A 52 17.69 -13.64 -8.25
CA GLN A 52 18.28 -14.69 -7.44
C GLN A 52 17.35 -15.91 -7.41
N THR A 53 17.96 -17.08 -7.35
CA THR A 53 17.29 -18.36 -7.17
C THR A 53 16.86 -18.54 -5.71
N ILE A 54 15.83 -17.81 -5.31
CA ILE A 54 14.97 -18.17 -4.18
C ILE A 54 13.69 -18.76 -4.76
N SER A 55 13.15 -19.80 -4.13
CA SER A 55 11.88 -20.37 -4.57
C SER A 55 10.75 -19.34 -4.42
N LYS A 56 9.75 -19.39 -5.30
CA LYS A 56 8.57 -18.52 -5.18
C LYS A 56 7.81 -18.80 -3.88
N ASP A 57 7.81 -20.05 -3.42
CA ASP A 57 7.13 -20.51 -2.23
C ASP A 57 7.74 -19.91 -0.95
N ASP A 58 9.06 -19.79 -0.88
CA ASP A 58 9.74 -19.10 0.24
C ASP A 58 9.35 -17.61 0.28
N ILE A 59 9.29 -16.95 -0.88
CA ILE A 59 8.88 -15.55 -0.96
C ILE A 59 7.40 -15.37 -0.58
N GLU A 60 6.54 -16.29 -0.99
CA GLU A 60 5.14 -16.31 -0.59
C GLU A 60 5.00 -16.52 0.92
N ARG A 61 5.84 -17.39 1.51
CA ARG A 61 5.88 -17.59 2.96
C ARG A 61 6.34 -16.33 3.71
N VAL A 62 7.33 -15.60 3.21
CA VAL A 62 7.75 -14.30 3.76
C VAL A 62 6.58 -13.31 3.76
N LYS A 63 5.86 -13.21 2.65
CA LYS A 63 4.68 -12.32 2.54
C LYS A 63 3.59 -12.69 3.54
N GLN A 64 3.29 -13.98 3.69
CA GLN A 64 2.31 -14.44 4.66
C GLN A 64 2.71 -14.06 6.10
N LEU A 65 3.97 -14.29 6.49
CA LEU A 65 4.48 -13.91 7.81
C LEU A 65 4.41 -12.39 8.06
N LEU A 66 4.70 -11.58 7.04
CA LEU A 66 4.55 -10.13 7.11
C LEU A 66 3.10 -9.70 7.33
N VAL A 67 2.16 -10.33 6.62
CA VAL A 67 0.72 -10.08 6.74
C VAL A 67 0.18 -10.49 8.11
N ASP A 68 0.75 -11.54 8.71
CA ASP A 68 0.39 -12.04 10.05
C ASP A 68 1.06 -11.22 11.18
N GLY A 69 1.80 -10.15 10.85
CA GLY A 69 2.52 -9.32 11.83
C GLY A 69 3.77 -9.98 12.41
N LYS A 70 4.16 -11.15 11.90
CA LYS A 70 5.30 -11.96 12.35
C LYS A 70 6.59 -11.53 11.65
N ARG A 71 6.95 -10.26 11.84
CA ARG A 71 8.04 -9.63 11.11
C ARG A 71 9.40 -10.28 11.35
N ASP A 72 9.74 -10.60 12.60
CA ASP A 72 11.02 -11.23 12.90
C ASP A 72 11.11 -12.64 12.30
N GLU A 73 10.01 -13.42 12.35
CA GLU A 73 9.94 -14.73 11.67
C GLU A 73 10.13 -14.59 10.15
N ALA A 74 9.54 -13.55 9.53
CA ALA A 74 9.70 -13.26 8.10
C ALA A 74 11.15 -12.95 7.72
N VAL A 75 11.82 -12.13 8.53
CA VAL A 75 13.24 -11.77 8.37
C VAL A 75 14.12 -13.01 8.48
N ASP A 76 13.93 -13.82 9.52
CA ASP A 76 14.74 -15.01 9.74
C ASP A 76 14.51 -16.07 8.66
N HIS A 77 13.27 -16.23 8.20
CA HIS A 77 12.94 -17.11 7.08
C HIS A 77 13.61 -16.65 5.78
N TYR A 78 13.52 -15.35 5.44
CA TYR A 78 14.19 -14.80 4.27
C TYR A 78 15.71 -14.92 4.35
N ALA A 79 16.32 -14.60 5.50
CA ALA A 79 17.77 -14.69 5.70
C ALA A 79 18.28 -16.12 5.42
N ARG A 80 17.55 -17.14 5.90
CA ARG A 80 17.88 -18.55 5.62
C ARG A 80 17.68 -18.91 4.16
N ALA A 81 16.53 -18.58 3.58
CA ALA A 81 16.20 -18.94 2.19
C ALA A 81 17.13 -18.25 1.17
N ALA A 82 17.47 -16.98 1.41
CA ALA A 82 18.35 -16.17 0.57
C ALA A 82 19.84 -16.39 0.86
N SER A 83 20.17 -17.05 1.98
CA SER A 83 21.54 -17.14 2.51
C SER A 83 22.23 -15.77 2.65
N VAL A 84 21.49 -14.78 3.16
CA VAL A 84 22.01 -13.41 3.36
C VAL A 84 22.10 -13.05 4.84
N PRO A 85 22.99 -12.12 5.22
CA PRO A 85 23.03 -11.54 6.55
C PRO A 85 21.67 -10.98 7.00
N ARG A 86 21.38 -11.08 8.29
CA ARG A 86 20.09 -10.66 8.86
C ARG A 86 19.78 -9.19 8.61
N ASP A 87 20.77 -8.31 8.64
CA ASP A 87 20.61 -6.88 8.36
C ASP A 87 20.19 -6.61 6.90
N GLU A 88 20.76 -7.33 5.94
CA GLU A 88 20.33 -7.29 4.55
C GLU A 88 18.91 -7.87 4.38
N ALA A 89 18.58 -8.95 5.09
CA ALA A 89 17.24 -9.51 5.14
C ALA A 89 16.19 -8.54 5.69
N VAL A 90 16.51 -7.82 6.78
CA VAL A 90 15.63 -6.76 7.33
C VAL A 90 15.31 -5.73 6.26
N ARG A 91 16.32 -5.21 5.55
CA ARG A 91 16.12 -4.20 4.50
C ARG A 91 15.28 -4.72 3.33
N ALA A 92 15.49 -5.97 2.92
CA ALA A 92 14.71 -6.60 1.84
C ALA A 92 13.23 -6.77 2.22
N VAL A 93 12.99 -7.33 3.41
CA VAL A 93 11.65 -7.59 3.96
C VAL A 93 10.90 -6.29 4.26
N GLU A 94 11.60 -5.25 4.74
CA GLU A 94 11.03 -3.92 4.96
C GLU A 94 10.45 -3.30 3.68
N ASN A 95 11.06 -3.51 2.53
CA ASN A 95 10.56 -2.96 1.27
C ASN A 95 9.22 -3.59 0.88
N VAL A 96 9.08 -4.90 1.07
CA VAL A 96 7.79 -5.60 0.90
C VAL A 96 6.75 -5.11 1.90
N SER A 97 7.16 -4.98 3.18
CA SER A 97 6.26 -4.58 4.27
C SER A 97 5.81 -3.12 4.17
N LEU A 98 6.70 -2.20 3.79
CA LEU A 98 6.41 -0.76 3.68
C LEU A 98 5.60 -0.42 2.43
N SER A 99 5.88 -1.07 1.28
CA SER A 99 5.12 -0.84 0.05
C SER A 99 3.70 -1.41 0.14
N ALA A 100 3.54 -2.57 0.76
CA ALA A 100 2.23 -3.19 0.94
C ALA A 100 1.46 -2.54 2.11
N TYR A 101 1.93 -2.63 3.36
CA TYR A 101 1.09 -2.42 4.56
C TYR A 101 0.78 -0.95 4.90
N TRP A 102 1.73 -0.04 4.67
CA TRP A 102 1.52 1.38 4.98
C TRP A 102 0.77 2.13 3.88
N THR A 103 0.86 1.67 2.63
CA THR A 103 0.00 2.14 1.52
C THR A 103 -1.41 1.54 1.65
N LEU A 104 -1.48 0.26 2.06
CA LEU A 104 -2.69 -0.53 2.32
C LEU A 104 -3.75 0.21 3.13
N ILE A 105 -3.38 0.66 4.33
CA ILE A 105 -4.37 1.23 5.26
C ILE A 105 -4.59 2.71 4.97
N ARG A 106 -3.66 3.39 4.29
CA ARG A 106 -3.70 4.86 4.18
C ARG A 106 -4.66 5.38 3.10
N HIS A 107 -5.03 4.53 2.11
CA HIS A 107 -5.83 4.95 0.96
C HIS A 107 -7.16 4.18 0.80
N MET A 108 -7.52 3.30 1.75
CA MET A 108 -8.80 2.58 1.65
C MET A 108 -9.99 3.50 1.95
N PRO A 109 -11.05 3.50 1.12
CA PRO A 109 -12.32 4.13 1.43
C PRO A 109 -12.89 3.64 2.76
N ILE A 110 -13.50 4.54 3.53
CA ILE A 110 -14.07 4.23 4.83
C ILE A 110 -15.45 3.57 4.67
N ASN A 111 -15.71 2.54 5.47
CA ASN A 111 -17.04 1.98 5.63
C ASN A 111 -17.74 2.60 6.86
N GLY A 112 -19.05 2.35 7.02
CA GLY A 112 -19.82 2.92 8.13
C GLY A 112 -19.27 2.56 9.52
N PHE A 113 -18.76 1.33 9.68
CA PHE A 113 -18.12 0.90 10.93
C PHE A 113 -16.83 1.67 11.23
N GLY A 114 -15.97 1.84 10.22
CA GLY A 114 -14.75 2.63 10.33
C GLY A 114 -15.04 4.09 10.67
N PHE A 115 -16.09 4.67 10.08
CA PHE A 115 -16.54 6.02 10.41
C PHE A 115 -16.93 6.13 11.89
N LEU A 116 -17.77 5.21 12.38
CA LEU A 116 -18.20 5.18 13.78
C LEU A 116 -17.00 5.05 14.73
N LEU A 117 -16.06 4.15 14.42
CA LEU A 117 -14.88 3.92 15.25
C LEU A 117 -13.99 5.17 15.33
N HIS A 118 -13.73 5.83 14.20
CA HIS A 118 -12.99 7.08 14.18
C HIS A 118 -13.71 8.19 14.95
N ALA A 119 -15.03 8.32 14.79
CA ALA A 119 -15.82 9.29 15.53
C ALA A 119 -15.69 9.08 17.05
N VAL A 120 -15.84 7.83 17.53
CA VAL A 120 -15.68 7.50 18.96
C VAL A 120 -14.31 7.91 19.48
N PHE A 121 -13.22 7.61 18.75
CA PHE A 121 -11.87 7.98 19.20
C PHE A 121 -11.61 9.48 19.17
N ILE A 122 -12.10 10.18 18.14
CA ILE A 122 -11.92 11.63 18.01
C ILE A 122 -12.70 12.36 19.10
N PHE A 123 -14.00 12.08 19.24
CA PHE A 123 -14.83 12.73 20.25
C PHE A 123 -14.48 12.28 21.67
N GLY A 124 -14.13 11.01 21.87
CA GLY A 124 -13.64 10.51 23.16
C GLY A 124 -12.33 11.17 23.58
N GLY A 125 -11.35 11.27 22.67
CA GLY A 125 -10.08 11.95 22.94
C GLY A 125 -10.26 13.46 23.19
N ALA A 126 -11.06 14.13 22.38
CA ALA A 126 -11.37 15.55 22.57
C ALA A 126 -12.15 15.81 23.87
N GLY A 127 -13.11 14.95 24.20
CA GLY A 127 -13.87 15.01 25.45
C GLY A 127 -12.99 14.78 26.68
N LEU A 128 -12.08 13.81 26.61
CA LEU A 128 -11.09 13.54 27.67
C LEU A 128 -10.14 14.74 27.85
N ALA A 129 -9.66 15.32 26.76
CA ALA A 129 -8.82 16.51 26.81
C ALA A 129 -9.56 17.72 27.42
N ALA A 130 -10.83 17.94 27.03
CA ALA A 130 -11.65 19.02 27.58
C ALA A 130 -11.96 18.82 29.07
N TRP A 131 -12.26 17.58 29.48
CA TRP A 131 -12.47 17.23 30.89
C TRP A 131 -11.20 17.44 31.72
N ALA A 132 -10.06 16.90 31.27
CA ALA A 132 -8.77 17.08 31.94
C ALA A 132 -8.35 18.55 31.99
N GLY A 133 -8.70 19.34 30.97
CA GLY A 133 -8.43 20.78 30.90
C GLY A 133 -9.10 21.57 32.02
N ARG A 134 -10.27 21.13 32.51
CA ARG A 134 -10.94 21.75 33.66
C ARG A 134 -10.20 21.52 34.97
N GLN A 135 -9.49 20.40 35.09
CA GLN A 135 -8.70 20.01 36.27
C GLN A 135 -7.22 20.39 36.15
N ALA A 136 -6.80 21.05 35.06
CA ALA A 136 -5.39 21.28 34.74
C ALA A 136 -4.65 22.17 35.76
N VAL A 137 -5.38 22.97 36.56
CA VAL A 137 -4.82 23.79 37.63
C VAL A 137 -4.41 22.96 38.85
N GLU A 138 -4.94 21.74 38.99
CA GLU A 138 -4.76 20.90 40.18
C GLU A 138 -3.47 20.06 40.13
N SER A 139 -2.93 19.77 38.94
CA SER A 139 -1.78 18.88 38.79
C SER A 139 -1.17 18.91 37.38
N LEU A 140 0.16 18.79 37.31
CA LEU A 140 0.89 18.55 36.06
C LEU A 140 0.39 17.30 35.31
N ALA A 141 -0.11 16.29 36.03
CA ALA A 141 -0.64 15.08 35.42
C ALA A 141 -1.86 15.36 34.52
N TYR A 142 -2.74 16.28 34.93
CA TYR A 142 -3.89 16.67 34.10
C TYR A 142 -3.44 17.45 32.86
N LEU A 143 -2.41 18.28 32.97
CA LEU A 143 -1.83 18.97 31.82
C LEU A 143 -1.22 17.98 30.81
N LEU A 144 -0.48 16.97 31.28
CA LEU A 144 0.03 15.90 30.42
C LEU A 144 -1.11 15.11 29.75
N LEU A 145 -2.19 14.83 30.48
CA LEU A 145 -3.36 14.13 29.96
C LEU A 145 -4.07 14.95 28.87
N VAL A 146 -4.21 16.27 29.05
CA VAL A 146 -4.75 17.18 28.01
C VAL A 146 -3.93 17.07 26.73
N VAL A 147 -2.61 17.18 26.84
CA VAL A 147 -1.71 17.11 25.68
C VAL A 147 -1.79 15.75 25.01
N ALA A 148 -1.73 14.66 25.77
CA ALA A 148 -1.78 13.30 25.23
C ALA A 148 -3.11 12.99 24.54
N ALA A 149 -4.24 13.31 25.18
CA ALA A 149 -5.58 13.07 24.64
C ALA A 149 -5.87 13.98 23.43
N GLY A 150 -5.44 15.25 23.49
CA GLY A 150 -5.55 16.19 22.36
C GLY A 150 -4.73 15.74 21.16
N LEU A 151 -3.47 15.34 21.37
CA LEU A 151 -2.62 14.82 20.29
C LEU A 151 -3.20 13.54 19.69
N PHE A 152 -3.70 12.62 20.53
CA PHE A 152 -4.39 11.42 20.06
C PHE A 152 -5.61 11.76 19.18
N ALA A 153 -6.47 12.68 19.61
CA ALA A 153 -7.63 13.12 18.83
C ALA A 153 -7.23 13.74 17.49
N ILE A 154 -6.19 14.59 17.47
CA ILE A 154 -5.65 15.21 16.25
C ILE A 154 -5.11 14.14 15.30
N LEU A 155 -4.33 13.17 15.80
CA LEU A 155 -3.81 12.08 14.97
C LEU A 155 -4.91 11.22 14.37
N GLN A 156 -5.96 10.94 15.15
CA GLN A 156 -7.12 10.18 14.67
C GLN A 156 -7.95 10.96 13.66
N LEU A 157 -8.11 12.27 13.85
CA LEU A 157 -8.74 13.16 12.87
C LEU A 157 -7.95 13.21 11.56
N ALA A 158 -6.62 13.36 11.63
CA ALA A 158 -5.76 13.37 10.46
C ALA A 158 -5.84 12.04 9.68
N ARG A 159 -5.94 10.90 10.37
CA ARG A 159 -6.17 9.59 9.73
C ARG A 159 -7.55 9.51 9.09
N PHE A 160 -8.59 9.91 9.82
CA PHE A 160 -9.96 9.93 9.34
C PHE A 160 -10.12 10.77 8.07
N LEU A 161 -9.55 11.97 8.03
CA LEU A 161 -9.62 12.86 6.86
C LEU A 161 -8.98 12.24 5.60
N ARG A 162 -7.93 11.42 5.74
CA ARG A 162 -7.36 10.70 4.59
C ARG A 162 -8.33 9.67 4.04
N HIS A 163 -8.99 8.92 4.91
CA HIS A 163 -10.00 7.96 4.47
C HIS A 163 -11.23 8.64 3.85
N VAL A 164 -11.63 9.80 4.38
CA VAL A 164 -12.69 10.62 3.78
C VAL A 164 -12.28 11.08 2.38
N ALA A 165 -11.04 11.53 2.18
CA ALA A 165 -10.53 11.88 0.86
C ALA A 165 -10.56 10.69 -0.10
N SER A 166 -10.10 9.51 0.31
CA SER A 166 -10.20 8.28 -0.50
C SER A 166 -11.64 7.92 -0.83
N THR A 167 -12.56 8.06 0.13
CA THR A 167 -13.99 7.78 -0.06
C THR A 167 -14.63 8.77 -1.03
N TRP A 168 -14.25 10.04 -0.93
CA TRP A 168 -14.67 11.09 -1.83
C TRP A 168 -14.24 10.79 -3.26
N VAL A 169 -12.97 10.44 -3.48
CA VAL A 169 -12.45 10.08 -4.81
C VAL A 169 -13.14 8.82 -5.34
N ALA A 170 -13.30 7.79 -4.51
CA ALA A 170 -13.98 6.56 -4.90
C ALA A 170 -15.46 6.78 -5.30
N SER A 171 -16.10 7.83 -4.79
CA SER A 171 -17.51 8.14 -5.06
C SER A 171 -17.70 9.18 -6.18
N PHE A 172 -16.84 10.20 -6.20
CA PHE A 172 -17.02 11.43 -6.98
C PHE A 172 -15.79 11.85 -7.79
N GLY A 173 -14.69 11.09 -7.76
CA GLY A 173 -13.49 11.37 -8.54
C GLY A 173 -13.75 11.36 -10.06
N SER A 174 -12.82 11.95 -10.81
CA SER A 174 -12.88 12.00 -12.27
C SER A 174 -12.92 10.59 -12.87
N LEU A 175 -13.66 10.41 -13.96
CA LEU A 175 -13.84 9.11 -14.58
C LEU A 175 -12.76 8.82 -15.62
N GLY A 176 -12.35 7.56 -15.67
CA GLY A 176 -11.44 7.05 -16.70
C GLY A 176 -11.62 5.56 -16.92
N ARG A 177 -10.77 5.02 -17.79
CA ARG A 177 -10.68 3.59 -18.09
C ARG A 177 -9.29 3.12 -17.70
N ALA A 178 -9.20 2.07 -16.91
CA ALA A 178 -7.93 1.52 -16.48
C ALA A 178 -7.70 0.15 -17.11
N ARG A 179 -6.63 0.02 -17.89
CA ARG A 179 -6.12 -1.28 -18.30
C ARG A 179 -5.35 -1.88 -17.13
N VAL A 180 -5.74 -3.09 -16.71
CA VAL A 180 -5.03 -3.81 -15.65
C VAL A 180 -3.74 -4.37 -16.23
N LEU A 181 -2.61 -3.84 -15.81
CA LEU A 181 -1.30 -4.33 -16.25
C LEU A 181 -0.90 -5.59 -15.48
N ARG A 182 -1.11 -5.56 -14.16
CA ARG A 182 -0.80 -6.65 -13.21
C ARG A 182 -1.74 -6.60 -12.02
N CYS A 183 -2.05 -7.76 -11.45
CA CYS A 183 -2.76 -7.89 -10.19
C CYS A 183 -2.12 -9.03 -9.40
N SER A 184 -1.84 -8.82 -8.11
CA SER A 184 -1.25 -9.83 -7.24
C SER A 184 -1.99 -9.88 -5.91
N VAL A 185 -2.30 -11.09 -5.46
CA VAL A 185 -2.93 -11.33 -4.15
C VAL A 185 -1.88 -11.16 -3.06
N VAL A 186 -2.16 -10.27 -2.11
CA VAL A 186 -1.38 -10.04 -0.90
C VAL A 186 -1.90 -10.93 0.23
N ARG A 187 -3.23 -11.02 0.37
CA ARG A 187 -3.88 -11.84 1.42
C ARG A 187 -5.25 -12.31 0.95
N GLN A 188 -5.62 -13.53 1.32
CA GLN A 188 -7.00 -14.00 1.26
C GLN A 188 -7.63 -13.93 2.65
N PHE A 189 -8.85 -13.41 2.73
CA PHE A 189 -9.70 -13.42 3.91
C PHE A 189 -10.81 -14.47 3.69
N ALA A 190 -10.49 -15.73 4.00
CA ALA A 190 -11.36 -16.88 3.71
C ALA A 190 -12.77 -16.74 4.30
N GLU A 191 -12.91 -16.16 5.50
CA GLU A 191 -14.21 -15.98 6.17
C GLU A 191 -15.13 -14.97 5.47
N GLN A 192 -14.56 -14.04 4.70
CA GLN A 192 -15.29 -12.92 4.08
C GLN A 192 -15.34 -13.02 2.55
N ASP A 193 -14.83 -14.12 1.99
CA ASP A 193 -14.63 -14.32 0.54
C ASP A 193 -14.04 -13.07 -0.15
N SER A 194 -13.02 -12.49 0.48
CA SER A 194 -12.38 -11.27 0.02
C SER A 194 -10.87 -11.41 -0.06
N TYR A 195 -10.29 -10.62 -0.97
CA TYR A 195 -8.89 -10.65 -1.32
C TYR A 195 -8.33 -9.26 -1.21
N LEU A 196 -7.21 -9.17 -0.52
CA LEU A 196 -6.34 -8.00 -0.53
C LEU A 196 -5.42 -8.12 -1.72
N VAL A 197 -5.51 -7.20 -2.67
CA VAL A 197 -4.72 -7.26 -3.90
C VAL A 197 -4.00 -5.96 -4.18
N VAL A 198 -2.83 -6.05 -4.80
CA VAL A 198 -2.15 -4.90 -5.40
C VAL A 198 -2.34 -4.98 -6.91
N ALA A 199 -3.00 -3.98 -7.46
CA ALA A 199 -3.27 -3.84 -8.89
C ALA A 199 -2.45 -2.66 -9.46
N LEU A 200 -1.80 -2.91 -10.59
CA LEU A 200 -1.13 -1.89 -11.38
C LEU A 200 -2.02 -1.54 -12.57
N PHE A 201 -2.40 -0.28 -12.66
CA PHE A 201 -3.28 0.24 -13.69
C PHE A 201 -2.53 1.18 -14.62
N GLU A 202 -2.85 1.08 -15.90
CA GLU A 202 -2.64 2.18 -16.84
C GLU A 202 -3.99 2.86 -17.05
N VAL A 203 -4.10 4.10 -16.58
CA VAL A 203 -5.35 4.87 -16.58
C VAL A 203 -5.36 5.82 -17.76
N VAL A 204 -6.41 5.71 -18.57
CA VAL A 204 -6.78 6.63 -19.65
C VAL A 204 -7.96 7.48 -19.16
N PRO A 205 -7.74 8.75 -18.79
CA PRO A 205 -8.80 9.67 -18.43
C PRO A 205 -9.83 9.89 -19.55
N ASP A 206 -11.11 10.03 -19.20
CA ASP A 206 -12.15 10.34 -20.20
C ASP A 206 -12.11 11.79 -20.70
N ASP A 207 -11.47 12.68 -19.93
CA ASP A 207 -11.32 14.10 -20.26
C ASP A 207 -10.22 14.38 -21.32
N GLY A 208 -9.59 13.33 -21.83
CA GLY A 208 -8.50 13.41 -22.81
C GLY A 208 -7.16 13.83 -22.21
N SER A 209 -7.06 14.00 -20.89
CA SER A 209 -5.79 14.30 -20.24
C SER A 209 -4.81 13.11 -20.35
N PRO A 210 -3.48 13.33 -20.20
CA PRO A 210 -2.49 12.30 -20.48
C PRO A 210 -2.68 11.04 -19.65
N THR A 211 -2.50 9.88 -20.28
CA THR A 211 -2.44 8.57 -19.64
C THR A 211 -1.40 8.57 -18.53
N PHE A 212 -1.69 7.90 -17.42
CA PHE A 212 -0.75 7.71 -16.31
C PHE A 212 -0.82 6.28 -15.78
N VAL A 213 0.20 5.89 -15.03
CA VAL A 213 0.27 4.57 -14.39
C VAL A 213 0.16 4.78 -12.90
N ASP A 214 -0.65 3.96 -12.25
CA ASP A 214 -0.84 4.00 -10.81
C ASP A 214 -0.94 2.60 -10.19
N GLN A 215 -0.48 2.49 -8.95
CA GLN A 215 -0.47 1.22 -8.21
C GLN A 215 -1.36 1.35 -6.99
N GLU A 216 -2.38 0.50 -6.93
CA GLU A 216 -3.39 0.58 -5.90
C GLU A 216 -3.56 -0.70 -5.13
N THR A 217 -3.88 -0.55 -3.85
CA THR A 217 -4.22 -1.70 -3.00
C THR A 217 -5.70 -1.73 -2.73
N LEU A 218 -6.33 -2.84 -3.11
CA LEU A 218 -7.77 -2.99 -3.15
C LEU A 218 -8.20 -4.18 -2.30
N LEU A 219 -9.32 -4.02 -1.59
CA LEU A 219 -10.07 -5.14 -1.04
C LEU A 219 -11.20 -5.48 -2.01
N VAL A 220 -11.14 -6.67 -2.60
CA VAL A 220 -12.07 -7.12 -3.65
C VAL A 220 -12.68 -8.47 -3.29
N SER A 221 -13.89 -8.74 -3.79
CA SER A 221 -14.47 -10.09 -3.76
C SER A 221 -13.76 -11.01 -4.75
N GLU A 222 -14.02 -12.31 -4.70
CA GLU A 222 -13.54 -13.27 -5.71
C GLU A 222 -13.93 -12.85 -7.15
N GLU A 223 -15.17 -12.38 -7.34
CA GLU A 223 -15.63 -11.87 -8.63
C GLU A 223 -14.84 -10.64 -9.08
N GLY A 224 -14.58 -9.70 -8.16
CA GLY A 224 -13.75 -8.53 -8.41
C GLY A 224 -12.32 -8.91 -8.81
N LEU A 225 -11.74 -9.91 -8.13
CA LEU A 225 -10.41 -10.44 -8.44
C LEU A 225 -10.33 -10.96 -9.88
N ARG A 226 -11.32 -11.74 -10.32
CA ARG A 226 -11.37 -12.27 -11.71
C ARG A 226 -11.43 -11.13 -12.74
N LYS A 227 -12.17 -10.07 -12.45
CA LYS A 227 -12.28 -8.89 -13.32
C LYS A 227 -11.00 -8.06 -13.36
N LEU A 228 -10.20 -8.09 -12.31
CA LEU A 228 -8.86 -7.47 -12.25
C LEU A 228 -7.76 -8.36 -12.85
N SER A 229 -8.10 -9.24 -13.79
CA SER A 229 -7.09 -9.99 -14.56
C SER A 229 -6.31 -9.07 -15.50
N ALA A 230 -5.02 -9.35 -15.69
CA ALA A 230 -4.18 -8.57 -16.58
C ALA A 230 -4.74 -8.54 -18.02
N GLY A 231 -4.74 -7.37 -18.65
CA GLY A 231 -5.31 -7.13 -19.98
C GLY A 231 -6.74 -6.60 -19.94
N ASN A 232 -7.53 -6.90 -18.90
CA ASN A 232 -8.88 -6.36 -18.78
C ASN A 232 -8.85 -4.84 -18.66
N VAL A 233 -9.88 -4.18 -19.18
CA VAL A 233 -10.11 -2.75 -18.98
C VAL A 233 -11.29 -2.57 -18.04
N VAL A 234 -11.12 -1.81 -16.97
CA VAL A 234 -12.15 -1.55 -15.97
C VAL A 234 -12.45 -0.07 -15.83
N ARG A 235 -13.67 0.26 -15.41
CA ARG A 235 -14.03 1.65 -15.10
C ARG A 235 -13.39 2.07 -13.78
N VAL A 236 -12.73 3.23 -13.76
CA VAL A 236 -12.11 3.78 -12.55
C VAL A 236 -12.52 5.21 -12.28
N ARG A 237 -12.37 5.62 -11.02
CA ARG A 237 -12.34 7.01 -10.59
C ARG A 237 -10.95 7.35 -10.07
N PHE A 238 -10.49 8.57 -10.35
CA PHE A 238 -9.20 9.05 -9.90
C PHE A 238 -9.28 10.49 -9.39
N ASP A 239 -8.29 10.90 -8.62
CA ASP A 239 -8.19 12.26 -8.09
C ASP A 239 -7.41 13.18 -9.04
N GLY A 240 -7.59 14.50 -8.92
CA GLY A 240 -6.91 15.46 -9.80
C GLY A 240 -5.38 15.41 -9.72
N ARG A 241 -4.81 14.88 -8.62
CA ARG A 241 -3.37 14.72 -8.44
C ARG A 241 -2.82 13.43 -9.02
N ARG A 242 -3.71 12.49 -9.42
CA ARG A 242 -3.35 11.17 -9.97
C ARG A 242 -2.56 10.33 -8.97
N GLU A 243 -2.88 10.49 -7.70
CA GLU A 243 -2.31 9.76 -6.56
C GLU A 243 -3.27 8.69 -6.02
N LEU A 244 -4.54 8.73 -6.45
CA LEU A 244 -5.58 7.79 -6.05
C LEU A 244 -6.38 7.29 -7.24
N VAL A 245 -6.50 5.97 -7.38
CA VAL A 245 -7.31 5.31 -8.41
C VAL A 245 -8.16 4.19 -7.79
N PHE A 246 -9.47 4.29 -7.96
CA PHE A 246 -10.41 3.28 -7.45
C PHE A 246 -11.27 2.71 -8.59
N PRO A 247 -11.39 1.38 -8.71
CA PRO A 247 -12.42 0.79 -9.54
C PRO A 247 -13.81 1.28 -9.13
N VAL A 248 -14.64 1.63 -10.11
CA VAL A 248 -16.05 1.90 -9.87
C VAL A 248 -16.70 0.62 -9.35
N LYS A 249 -17.56 0.73 -8.33
CA LYS A 249 -18.28 -0.40 -7.74
C LYS A 249 -19.69 -0.49 -8.35
N PRO A 250 -20.17 -1.68 -8.76
CA PRO A 250 -19.41 -2.93 -8.88
C PRO A 250 -18.35 -2.85 -9.99
N VAL A 251 -17.25 -3.60 -9.84
CA VAL A 251 -16.21 -3.67 -10.87
C VAL A 251 -16.84 -4.25 -12.15
N THR A 252 -16.70 -3.53 -13.27
CA THR A 252 -17.16 -3.96 -14.58
C THR A 252 -15.99 -3.97 -15.55
N VAL A 253 -15.88 -5.06 -16.32
CA VAL A 253 -14.95 -5.15 -17.45
C VAL A 253 -15.63 -4.46 -18.62
N LEU A 254 -14.96 -3.47 -19.20
CA LEU A 254 -15.40 -2.79 -20.40
C LEU A 254 -14.97 -3.62 -21.60
N GLU A 255 -15.87 -3.83 -22.56
CA GLU A 255 -15.50 -4.44 -23.84
C GLU A 255 -14.46 -3.55 -24.52
N THR A 256 -13.25 -4.08 -24.72
CA THR A 256 -12.27 -3.46 -25.60
C THR A 256 -12.82 -3.52 -27.01
N ALA A 257 -13.15 -2.36 -27.60
CA ALA A 257 -13.36 -2.27 -29.04
C ALA A 257 -12.12 -2.84 -29.74
N ALA A 258 -12.34 -3.87 -30.55
CA ALA A 258 -11.31 -4.56 -31.32
C ALA A 258 -10.63 -3.63 -32.34
#